data_AF-A0A519F5Y7-F1
#
_entry.id   AF-A0A519F5Y7-F1
#
_cell.length_a   1.000
_cell.length_b   1.000
_cell.length_c   1.000
_cell.angle_alpha   90.00
_cell.angle_beta   90.00
_cell.angle_gamma   90.00
#
_symmetry.space_group_name_H-M   'P 1'
#
loop_
_entity.id
_entity.type
_entity.pdbx_description
1 polymer ?
#
loop_
_entity_poly.entity_id
_entity_poly.type
_entity_poly.pdbx_seq_one_letter_code
_entity_poly.pdbx_strand_id
1 'polypeptide(L)'
;EAVIAEYLGMAQIAVHEVTTFYNMYNQQPTGKYKLNVCTNLPCQLRDGQKALQHLEKKLGVTMGQTTPDGLFTLQQCECLGACADAPVMLVNDRTMCSFMDTDKLDQLVDGLKAAEGQA
;
A
#
# COMPACT_ATOMS: atom_id res chain seq x y z
N GLU A 1 -6.66 -8.78 19.04
CA GLU A 1 -6.53 -7.81 20.15
C GLU A 1 -6.47 -8.49 21.52
N ALA A 2 -7.45 -9.33 21.92
CA ALA A 2 -7.46 -9.99 23.23
C ALA A 2 -6.16 -10.74 23.60
N VAL A 3 -5.61 -11.55 22.69
CA VAL A 3 -4.34 -12.27 22.90
C VAL A 3 -3.16 -11.33 23.17
N ILE A 4 -3.11 -10.18 22.49
CA ILE A 4 -2.06 -9.17 22.68
C ILE A 4 -2.23 -8.49 24.04
N ALA A 5 -3.47 -8.15 24.39
CA ALA A 5 -3.80 -7.51 25.66
C ALA A 5 -3.44 -8.40 26.86
N GLU A 6 -3.74 -9.70 26.78
CA GLU A 6 -3.36 -10.70 27.77
C GLU A 6 -1.83 -10.82 27.89
N TYR A 7 -1.13 -10.95 26.76
CA TYR A 7 0.33 -11.05 26.74
C TYR A 7 1.03 -9.82 27.35
N LEU A 8 0.51 -8.62 27.11
CA LEU A 8 1.05 -7.37 27.62
C LEU A 8 0.52 -6.99 29.02
N GLY A 9 -0.43 -7.73 29.58
CA GLY A 9 -1.04 -7.43 30.88
C GLY A 9 -1.81 -6.11 30.92
N MET A 10 -2.50 -5.75 29.83
CA MET A 10 -3.22 -4.47 29.70
C MET A 10 -4.67 -4.65 29.25
N ALA A 11 -5.48 -3.58 29.35
CA ALA A 11 -6.86 -3.62 28.92
C ALA A 11 -6.97 -3.75 27.39
N GLN A 12 -7.91 -4.57 26.90
CA GLN A 12 -8.11 -4.77 25.46
C GLN A 12 -8.42 -3.46 24.71
N ILE A 13 -9.14 -2.53 25.33
CA ILE A 13 -9.47 -1.24 24.71
C ILE A 13 -8.22 -0.42 24.39
N ALA A 14 -7.18 -0.48 25.22
CA ALA A 14 -5.94 0.24 24.97
C ALA A 14 -5.17 -0.35 23.77
N VAL A 15 -5.31 -1.67 23.51
CA VAL A 15 -4.80 -2.27 22.26
C VAL A 15 -5.62 -1.77 21.07
N HIS A 16 -6.95 -1.71 21.21
CA HIS A 16 -7.85 -1.24 20.16
C HIS A 16 -7.60 0.23 19.76
N GLU A 17 -7.32 1.09 20.73
CA GLU A 17 -6.94 2.48 20.49
C GLU A 17 -5.69 2.57 19.61
N VAL A 18 -4.68 1.74 19.88
CA VAL A 18 -3.43 1.74 19.09
C VAL A 18 -3.65 1.15 17.70
N THR A 19 -4.37 0.03 17.58
CA THR A 19 -4.61 -0.63 16.28
C THR A 19 -5.44 0.25 15.35
N THR A 20 -6.36 1.05 15.88
CA THR A 20 -7.19 1.97 15.10
C THR A 20 -6.54 3.33 14.84
N PHE A 21 -5.60 3.77 15.68
CA PHE A 21 -4.90 5.04 15.51
C PHE A 21 -3.90 5.03 14.35
N TYR A 22 -3.10 3.96 14.22
CA TYR A 22 -2.09 3.87 13.15
C TYR A 22 -2.68 3.23 11.89
N ASN A 23 -2.82 4.02 10.83
CA ASN A 23 -3.34 3.58 9.52
C ASN A 23 -2.53 2.45 8.84
N MET A 24 -1.31 2.16 9.32
CA MET A 24 -0.48 1.05 8.83
C MET A 24 -1.07 -0.31 9.23
N TYR A 25 -1.81 -0.38 10.34
CA TYR A 25 -2.50 -1.58 10.75
C TYR A 25 -3.78 -1.75 9.93
N ASN A 26 -3.76 -2.71 9.02
CA ASN A 26 -4.91 -3.02 8.19
C ASN A 26 -6.01 -3.66 9.06
N GLN A 27 -7.15 -2.96 9.20
CA GLN A 27 -8.31 -3.45 9.95
C GLN A 27 -9.21 -4.41 9.15
N GLN A 28 -8.99 -4.48 7.84
CA GLN A 28 -9.69 -5.37 6.92
C GLN A 28 -8.67 -6.22 6.15
N PRO A 29 -9.08 -7.41 5.65
CA PRO A 29 -8.23 -8.22 4.80
C PRO A 29 -7.75 -7.43 3.58
N THR A 30 -6.44 -7.42 3.37
CA THR A 30 -5.81 -6.88 2.17
C THR A 30 -5.44 -8.03 1.23
N GLY A 31 -5.31 -7.72 -0.05
CA GLY A 31 -4.72 -8.63 -1.01
C GLY A 31 -3.26 -8.94 -0.67
N LYS A 32 -2.70 -9.92 -1.38
CA LYS A 32 -1.33 -10.39 -1.16
C LYS A 32 -0.28 -9.28 -1.32
N TYR A 33 -0.54 -8.32 -2.21
CA TYR A 33 0.28 -7.15 -2.46
C TYR A 33 -0.52 -5.87 -2.20
N LYS A 34 -0.26 -5.23 -1.06
CA LYS A 34 -0.71 -3.88 -0.77
C LYS A 34 0.23 -2.87 -1.42
N LEU A 35 -0.29 -2.08 -2.34
CA LEU A 35 0.41 -1.03 -3.07
C LEU A 35 0.04 0.33 -2.47
N ASN A 36 0.97 0.94 -1.74
CA ASN A 36 0.79 2.24 -1.10
C ASN A 36 1.48 3.34 -1.90
N VAL A 37 0.74 4.18 -2.61
CA VAL A 37 1.30 5.24 -3.47
C VAL A 37 1.35 6.57 -2.72
N CYS A 38 2.52 7.22 -2.69
CA CYS A 38 2.66 8.54 -2.08
C CYS A 38 2.00 9.60 -2.97
N THR A 39 0.99 10.29 -2.44
CA THR A 39 0.29 11.39 -3.12
C THR A 39 0.58 12.76 -2.53
N ASN A 40 1.55 12.84 -1.61
CA ASN A 40 1.96 14.11 -0.99
C ASN A 40 2.68 15.05 -1.96
N LEU A 41 2.72 16.34 -1.61
CA LEU A 41 3.08 17.43 -2.52
C LEU A 41 4.34 17.18 -3.40
N PRO A 42 5.50 16.74 -2.87
CA PRO A 42 6.67 16.48 -3.72
C PRO A 42 6.45 15.35 -4.73
N CYS A 43 5.75 14.28 -4.33
CA CYS A 43 5.37 13.22 -5.25
C CYS A 43 4.32 13.69 -6.23
N GLN A 44 3.32 14.47 -5.80
CA GLN A 44 2.29 15.03 -6.67
C GLN A 44 2.88 15.94 -7.76
N LEU A 45 3.86 16.78 -7.42
CA LEU A 45 4.60 17.61 -8.39
C LEU A 45 5.41 16.79 -9.40
N ARG A 46 5.68 15.53 -9.08
CA ARG A 46 6.36 14.56 -9.94
C ARG A 46 5.42 13.43 -10.40
N ASP A 47 4.13 13.72 -10.53
CA ASP A 47 3.11 12.81 -11.09
C ASP A 47 2.62 11.66 -10.17
N GLY A 48 2.79 11.76 -8.86
CA GLY A 48 2.31 10.76 -7.88
C GLY A 48 0.81 10.49 -7.93
N GLN A 49 -0.02 11.53 -8.16
CA GLN A 49 -1.46 11.34 -8.36
C GLN A 49 -1.76 10.59 -9.67
N LYS A 50 -0.98 10.85 -10.73
CA LYS A 50 -1.13 10.14 -12.00
C LYS A 50 -0.69 8.68 -11.85
N ALA A 51 0.35 8.40 -11.06
CA ALA A 51 0.77 7.05 -10.73
C ALA A 51 -0.35 6.26 -10.03
N LEU A 52 -1.03 6.86 -9.04
CA LEU A 52 -2.19 6.25 -8.38
C LEU A 52 -3.32 5.97 -9.39
N GLN A 53 -3.71 6.97 -10.18
CA GLN A 53 -4.77 6.81 -11.19
C GLN A 53 -4.43 5.80 -12.29
N HIS A 54 -3.15 5.68 -12.63
CA HIS A 54 -2.68 4.67 -13.58
C HIS A 54 -2.88 3.26 -13.01
N LEU A 55 -2.50 3.04 -11.74
CA LEU A 55 -2.74 1.77 -11.06
C LEU A 55 -4.24 1.46 -10.92
N GLU A 56 -5.08 2.46 -10.64
CA GLU A 56 -6.55 2.26 -10.61
C GLU A 56 -7.06 1.70 -11.94
N LYS A 57 -6.62 2.29 -13.06
CA LYS A 57 -7.00 1.83 -14.40
C LYS A 57 -6.44 0.44 -14.73
N LYS A 58 -5.18 0.18 -14.41
CA LYS A 58 -4.53 -1.11 -14.71
C LYS A 58 -5.11 -2.27 -13.89
N LEU A 59 -5.42 -2.01 -12.62
CA LEU A 59 -5.96 -3.03 -11.72
C LEU A 59 -7.49 -3.12 -11.77
N GLY A 60 -8.17 -2.12 -12.32
CA GLY A 60 -9.64 -2.07 -12.39
C GLY A 60 -10.29 -1.88 -11.02
N VAL A 61 -9.61 -1.20 -10.10
CA VAL A 61 -10.09 -0.92 -8.73
C VAL A 61 -9.87 0.54 -8.38
N THR A 62 -10.64 1.05 -7.42
CA THR A 62 -10.42 2.39 -6.85
C THR A 62 -9.49 2.31 -5.65
N MET A 63 -8.82 3.41 -5.31
CA MET A 63 -8.07 3.51 -4.05
C MET A 63 -8.92 3.06 -2.83
N GLY A 64 -8.30 2.29 -1.94
CA GLY A 64 -8.93 1.65 -0.79
C GLY A 64 -9.58 0.30 -1.07
N GLN A 65 -9.57 -0.18 -2.33
CA GLN A 65 -10.17 -1.46 -2.71
C GLN A 65 -9.11 -2.52 -3.01
N THR A 66 -9.57 -3.77 -2.97
CA THR A 66 -8.80 -4.96 -3.33
C THR A 66 -9.36 -5.54 -4.62
N THR A 67 -8.48 -6.03 -5.50
CA THR A 67 -8.86 -6.68 -6.75
C THR A 67 -9.67 -7.95 -6.50
N PRO A 68 -10.59 -8.36 -7.41
CA PRO A 68 -11.43 -9.54 -7.23
C PRO A 68 -10.67 -10.86 -7.13
N ASP A 69 -9.45 -10.92 -7.68
CA ASP A 69 -8.53 -12.05 -7.57
C ASP A 69 -7.82 -12.11 -6.19
N GLY A 70 -8.02 -11.12 -5.33
CA GLY A 70 -7.38 -11.03 -4.01
C GLY A 70 -5.87 -10.75 -4.06
N LEU A 71 -5.31 -10.42 -5.21
CA LEU A 71 -3.86 -10.22 -5.35
C LEU A 71 -3.42 -8.84 -4.91
N PHE A 72 -4.15 -7.78 -5.26
CA PHE A 72 -3.71 -6.40 -5.06
C PHE A 72 -4.69 -5.60 -4.22
N THR A 73 -4.19 -4.87 -3.22
CA THR A 73 -4.91 -3.76 -2.58
C THR A 73 -4.23 -2.46 -2.96
N LEU A 74 -4.99 -1.50 -3.48
CA LEU A 74 -4.45 -0.20 -3.83
C LEU A 74 -4.80 0.82 -2.74
N GLN A 75 -3.82 1.55 -2.24
CA GLN A 75 -4.04 2.56 -1.19
C GLN A 75 -3.17 3.80 -1.45
N GLN A 76 -3.69 4.98 -1.13
CA GLN A 76 -2.87 6.19 -1.04
C GLN A 76 -2.12 6.21 0.29
N CYS A 77 -0.90 6.72 0.31
CA CYS A 77 -0.16 6.94 1.54
C CYS A 77 0.38 8.36 1.64
N GLU A 78 0.68 8.72 2.88
CA GLU A 78 1.36 9.96 3.21
C GLU A 78 2.85 9.90 2.84
N CYS A 79 3.59 10.95 3.21
CA CYS A 79 4.99 11.12 2.83
C CYS A 79 5.85 9.96 3.34
N LEU A 80 6.63 9.36 2.42
CA LEU A 80 7.52 8.24 2.69
C LEU A 80 8.98 8.67 2.96
N GLY A 81 9.26 9.97 3.04
CA GLY A 81 10.59 10.50 3.32
C GLY A 81 11.61 10.39 2.17
N ALA A 82 11.21 9.89 1.00
CA ALA A 82 12.08 9.66 -0.15
C ALA A 82 11.77 10.59 -1.34
N CYS A 83 11.56 11.89 -1.07
CA CYS A 83 11.08 12.85 -2.08
C CYS A 83 12.02 13.02 -3.29
N ALA A 84 13.32 12.80 -3.14
CA ALA A 84 14.30 12.84 -4.23
C ALA A 84 14.01 11.78 -5.31
N ASP A 85 13.36 10.69 -4.91
CA ASP A 85 13.11 9.51 -5.72
C ASP A 85 11.69 9.44 -6.27
N ALA A 86 10.90 10.51 -6.14
CA ALA A 86 9.50 10.52 -6.52
C ALA A 86 9.22 10.19 -8.01
N PRO A 87 8.04 9.63 -8.35
CA PRO A 87 7.03 9.06 -7.44
C PRO A 87 7.55 7.86 -6.66
N VAL A 88 7.17 7.78 -5.38
CA VAL A 88 7.56 6.69 -4.49
C VAL A 88 6.32 5.94 -4.02
N MET A 89 6.45 4.63 -3.89
CA MET A 89 5.43 3.78 -3.29
C MET A 89 6.05 2.69 -2.42
N LEU A 90 5.23 2.07 -1.56
CA LEU A 90 5.59 0.86 -0.83
C LEU A 90 4.79 -0.34 -1.33
N VAL A 91 5.45 -1.50 -1.38
CA VAL A 91 4.79 -2.81 -1.48
C VAL A 91 4.81 -3.46 -0.10
N ASN A 92 3.63 -3.82 0.41
CA ASN A 92 3.42 -4.49 1.70
C ASN A 92 4.06 -3.78 2.89
N ASP A 93 4.12 -2.44 2.87
CA ASP A 93 4.78 -1.60 3.88
C ASP A 93 6.27 -1.92 4.13
N ARG A 94 6.93 -2.63 3.22
CA ARG A 94 8.29 -3.17 3.41
C ARG A 94 9.27 -2.72 2.34
N THR A 95 8.84 -2.80 1.08
CA THR A 95 9.74 -2.55 -0.06
C THR A 95 9.46 -1.17 -0.63
N MET A 96 10.43 -0.28 -0.52
CA MET A 96 10.41 1.04 -1.15
C MET A 96 10.66 0.92 -2.65
N CYS A 97 9.77 1.49 -3.45
CA CYS A 97 9.87 1.53 -4.90
C CYS A 97 10.01 2.98 -5.37
N SER A 98 11.15 3.28 -6.00
CA SER A 98 11.57 4.62 -6.41
C SER A 98 11.39 4.84 -7.91
N PHE A 99 11.17 6.10 -8.29
CA PHE A 99 11.01 6.59 -9.66
C PHE A 99 9.88 5.87 -10.41
N MET A 100 8.74 5.70 -9.76
CA MET A 100 7.62 4.90 -10.27
C MET A 100 6.80 5.66 -11.31
N ASP A 101 7.37 5.76 -12.51
CA ASP A 101 6.66 6.15 -13.73
C ASP A 101 5.70 5.06 -14.20
N THR A 102 4.91 5.39 -15.24
CA THR A 102 3.88 4.53 -15.81
C THR A 102 4.41 3.16 -16.24
N ASP A 103 5.58 3.14 -16.89
CA ASP A 103 6.19 1.91 -17.41
C ASP A 103 6.71 1.01 -16.28
N LYS A 104 7.34 1.59 -15.25
CA LYS A 104 7.80 0.83 -14.09
C LYS A 104 6.66 0.32 -13.22
N LEU A 105 5.57 1.08 -13.09
CA LEU A 105 4.36 0.61 -12.43
C LEU A 105 3.81 -0.61 -13.16
N ASP A 106 3.83 -0.58 -14.50
CA ASP A 106 3.37 -1.69 -15.30
C ASP A 106 4.24 -2.93 -15.11
N GLN A 107 5.55 -2.76 -15.19
CA GLN A 107 6.52 -3.83 -14.95
C GLN A 107 6.40 -4.41 -13.54
N LEU A 108 6.19 -3.56 -12.52
CA LEU A 108 6.00 -4.00 -11.15
C LEU A 108 4.76 -4.89 -11.03
N VAL A 109 3.60 -4.43 -11.52
CA VAL A 109 2.35 -5.19 -11.43
C VAL A 109 2.45 -6.51 -12.19
N ASP A 110 2.98 -6.50 -13.41
CA ASP A 110 3.08 -7.69 -14.24
C ASP A 110 4.10 -8.69 -13.67
N GLY A 111 5.20 -8.18 -13.11
CA GLY A 111 6.20 -9.00 -12.41
C GLY A 111 5.64 -9.67 -11.16
N LEU A 112 4.85 -8.94 -10.35
CA LEU A 112 4.19 -9.50 -9.17
C LEU A 112 3.14 -10.55 -9.56
N LYS A 113 2.36 -10.33 -10.63
CA LYS A 113 1.42 -11.34 -11.16
C LYS A 113 2.13 -12.59 -11.66
N ALA A 114 3.25 -12.42 -12.37
CA ALA A 114 4.03 -13.53 -12.91
C ALA A 114 4.66 -14.38 -11.79
N ALA A 115 5.16 -13.75 -10.72
CA ALA A 115 5.72 -14.45 -9.57
C ALA A 115 4.66 -15.33 -8.87
N GLU A 116 3.40 -14.89 -8.83
CA GLU A 116 2.29 -15.66 -8.27
C GLU A 116 1.80 -16.79 -9.17
N GLY A 117 1.79 -16.60 -10.48
CA GLY A 117 1.43 -17.66 -11.42
C GLY A 117 2.45 -18.80 -11.54
N GLN A 118 3.64 -18.63 -10.94
CA GLN A 118 4.71 -19.62 -10.89
C GLN A 118 4.80 -20.38 -9.55
N ALA A 119 3.99 -20.00 -8.56
CA ALA A 119 3.91 -20.64 -7.24
C ALA A 119 2.71 -21.60 -7.15
#